data_AF-A0A522F5C0-F1
#
_entry.id   AF-A0A522F5C0-F1
#
_cell.length_a   1.000
_cell.length_b   1.000
_cell.length_c   1.000
_cell.angle_alpha   90.00
_cell.angle_beta   90.00
_cell.angle_gamma   90.00
#
_symmetry.space_group_name_H-M   'P 1'
#
loop_
_entity.id
_entity.type
_entity.pdbx_description
1 polymer ?
#
loop_
_entity_poly.entity_id
_entity_poly.type
_entity_poly.pdbx_seq_one_letter_code
_entity_poly.pdbx_strand_id
1 'polypeptide(L)'
;MMTIDDLKSAMNSAIERIPKQGPLEFFVHHNTIHHYQHLEFAEAVKKASSDYQCNAFMPEEFYWNEYSNRGIHKTDLYFEIDHYLERHQLRIPRPIFYNLLIPKQSYNRYLKPTENQSIRRYFIEKKDFFYKSAIQEKHGIDLDHFIAPAIYKFLAAYFDFGSAYWTLTDREQGIWSAFCALYANASVFDSSFLKILSKKIKKYRQLGALVALVELIKTLDLKKTDLNTYFFEIACRYKGWSGLIKSLEEHPEWIKKEHIKPNSMKFLAILILCETAAIKSITQHLPKVPRQETYFLHSERFIHHFFYEFCKSHERKEEFLEALPFLDDKSRQEILHKAFERTFYNGFLNTYATQAFRGSVSKCQYQVICCLDEREESLRRYLERDPACETFGHAGHFGLNIQFKGYFDKHQRALCPIQAKPEYLITESGNVANTVGLKSLFLWGELLWLSALSSKTILQGTFESFLGCFFKVIPFSLDIISPRLTSKLKHSFA
;
A
#
# COMPACT_ATOMS: atom_id res chain seq x y z
N MET A 1 -22.38 -0.33 -31.41
CA MET A 1 -23.18 -0.08 -30.19
C MET A 1 -22.55 -0.89 -29.07
N MET A 2 -22.28 -0.31 -27.89
CA MET A 2 -21.61 -1.02 -26.78
C MET A 2 -22.59 -1.99 -26.12
N THR A 3 -22.22 -3.27 -26.03
CA THR A 3 -23.07 -4.32 -25.44
C THR A 3 -22.76 -4.53 -23.95
N ILE A 4 -23.63 -5.22 -23.23
CA ILE A 4 -23.35 -5.64 -21.85
C ILE A 4 -22.15 -6.61 -21.80
N ASP A 5 -21.99 -7.45 -22.82
CA ASP A 5 -20.88 -8.40 -22.87
C ASP A 5 -19.53 -7.72 -23.12
N ASP A 6 -19.52 -6.63 -23.90
CA ASP A 6 -18.34 -5.77 -24.05
C ASP A 6 -17.89 -5.18 -22.71
N LEU A 7 -18.85 -4.67 -21.92
CA LEU A 7 -18.58 -4.14 -20.59
C LEU A 7 -18.07 -5.24 -19.65
N LYS A 8 -18.70 -6.42 -19.68
CA LYS A 8 -18.28 -7.55 -18.83
C LYS A 8 -16.86 -7.98 -19.13
N SER A 9 -16.53 -8.14 -20.41
CA SER A 9 -15.18 -8.49 -20.85
C SER A 9 -14.14 -7.48 -20.36
N ALA A 10 -14.43 -6.19 -20.53
CA ALA A 10 -13.52 -5.13 -20.11
C ALA A 10 -13.34 -5.05 -18.59
N MET A 11 -14.41 -5.20 -17.82
CA MET A 11 -14.36 -5.19 -16.36
C MET A 11 -13.62 -6.43 -15.82
N ASN A 12 -13.83 -7.61 -16.41
CA ASN A 12 -13.11 -8.82 -16.03
C ASN A 12 -11.60 -8.64 -16.27
N SER A 13 -11.21 -8.12 -17.45
CA SER A 13 -9.80 -7.81 -17.74
C SER A 13 -9.18 -6.81 -16.74
N ALA A 14 -9.95 -5.82 -16.31
CA ALA A 14 -9.52 -4.86 -15.30
C ALA A 14 -9.35 -5.49 -13.91
N ILE A 15 -10.33 -6.26 -13.45
CA ILE A 15 -10.33 -6.93 -12.13
C ILE A 15 -9.29 -8.03 -12.06
N GLU A 16 -9.04 -8.73 -13.18
CA GLU A 16 -7.94 -9.67 -13.29
C GLU A 16 -6.66 -8.99 -12.86
N ARG A 17 -6.31 -7.81 -13.38
CA ARG A 17 -5.05 -7.10 -13.03
C ARG A 17 -4.97 -6.56 -11.59
N ILE A 18 -6.04 -6.59 -10.80
CA ILE A 18 -6.03 -6.08 -9.42
C ILE A 18 -5.38 -7.10 -8.47
N PRO A 19 -4.38 -6.68 -7.66
CA PRO A 19 -3.77 -7.55 -6.65
C PRO A 19 -4.80 -8.06 -5.64
N LYS A 20 -4.81 -9.37 -5.39
CA LYS A 20 -5.70 -10.02 -4.41
C LYS A 20 -5.39 -9.53 -2.99
N GLN A 21 -6.41 -9.40 -2.15
CA GLN A 21 -6.27 -9.00 -0.75
C GLN A 21 -7.16 -9.87 0.12
N GLY A 22 -6.62 -10.49 1.17
CA GLY A 22 -7.40 -11.28 2.11
C GLY A 22 -7.99 -10.43 3.24
N PRO A 23 -9.06 -10.89 3.90
CA PRO A 23 -9.40 -10.39 5.23
C PRO A 23 -8.24 -10.63 6.20
N LEU A 24 -8.07 -9.76 7.21
CA LEU A 24 -6.93 -9.79 8.15
C LEU A 24 -6.70 -11.14 8.85
N GLU A 25 -7.78 -11.91 9.05
CA GLU A 25 -7.74 -13.22 9.71
C GLU A 25 -7.17 -14.32 8.81
N PHE A 26 -7.11 -14.09 7.50
CA PHE A 26 -6.63 -15.05 6.50
C PHE A 26 -5.27 -14.62 5.97
N PHE A 27 -4.30 -15.51 6.10
CA PHE A 27 -2.99 -15.34 5.49
C PHE A 27 -3.09 -15.51 3.96
N VAL A 28 -2.76 -14.45 3.23
CA VAL A 28 -2.69 -14.47 1.76
C VAL A 28 -1.24 -14.37 1.33
N HIS A 29 -0.65 -15.51 0.96
CA HIS A 29 0.64 -15.56 0.28
C HIS A 29 0.39 -15.41 -1.23
N HIS A 30 0.44 -14.18 -1.71
CA HIS A 30 0.20 -13.93 -3.13
C HIS A 30 1.21 -12.95 -3.70
N ASN A 31 1.76 -13.33 -4.85
CA ASN A 31 2.57 -12.42 -5.65
C ASN A 31 1.66 -11.30 -6.19
N THR A 32 1.80 -10.09 -5.62
CA THR A 32 1.00 -8.91 -5.97
C THR A 32 1.15 -8.49 -7.44
N ILE A 33 2.21 -8.94 -8.11
CA ILE A 33 2.50 -8.67 -9.52
C ILE A 33 2.40 -9.94 -10.39
N HIS A 34 1.72 -11.00 -9.95
CA HIS A 34 1.63 -12.29 -10.66
C HIS A 34 1.16 -12.20 -12.12
N HIS A 35 0.38 -11.19 -12.50
CA HIS A 35 0.00 -10.98 -13.91
C HIS A 35 1.20 -10.76 -14.83
N TYR A 36 2.31 -10.26 -14.27
CA TYR A 36 3.56 -10.02 -14.98
C TYR A 36 4.57 -11.17 -14.79
N GLN A 37 4.17 -12.33 -14.25
CA GLN A 37 5.07 -13.47 -14.02
C GLN A 37 5.69 -14.06 -15.30
N HIS A 38 5.14 -13.71 -16.46
CA HIS A 38 5.66 -14.08 -17.77
C HIS A 38 6.82 -13.17 -18.23
N LEU A 39 7.11 -12.10 -17.49
CA LEU A 39 8.23 -11.19 -17.73
C LEU A 39 9.39 -11.52 -16.77
N GLU A 40 10.60 -11.17 -17.19
CA GLU A 40 11.77 -11.12 -16.31
C GLU A 40 11.49 -10.20 -15.10
N PHE A 41 12.01 -10.56 -13.92
CA PHE A 41 11.64 -9.90 -12.66
C PHE A 41 11.76 -8.36 -12.70
N ALA A 42 12.88 -7.82 -13.19
CA ALA A 42 13.07 -6.38 -13.28
C ALA A 42 12.06 -5.70 -14.22
N GLU A 43 11.74 -6.34 -15.35
CA GLU A 43 10.75 -5.84 -16.30
C GLU A 43 9.33 -5.93 -15.74
N ALA A 44 9.03 -7.00 -15.01
CA ALA A 44 7.77 -7.15 -14.27
C ALA A 44 7.57 -6.03 -13.24
N VAL A 45 8.61 -5.72 -12.46
CA VAL A 45 8.58 -4.66 -11.45
C VAL A 45 8.46 -3.27 -12.10
N LYS A 46 9.19 -2.98 -13.19
CA LYS A 46 9.06 -1.73 -13.95
C LYS A 46 7.67 -1.55 -14.54
N LYS A 47 7.09 -2.63 -15.07
CA LYS A 47 5.74 -2.64 -15.63
C LYS A 47 4.68 -2.43 -14.55
N ALA A 48 4.81 -3.13 -13.42
CA ALA A 48 3.94 -2.95 -12.25
C ALA A 48 4.02 -1.52 -11.70
N SER A 49 5.21 -0.91 -11.65
CA SER A 49 5.40 0.49 -11.27
C SER A 49 4.63 1.46 -12.18
N SER A 50 4.68 1.26 -13.50
CA SER A 50 3.90 2.09 -14.44
C SER A 50 2.39 1.91 -14.25
N ASP A 51 1.93 0.66 -14.12
CA ASP A 51 0.51 0.35 -14.04
C ASP A 51 -0.11 0.79 -12.70
N TYR A 52 0.57 0.54 -11.58
CA TYR A 52 0.09 0.85 -10.22
C TYR A 52 0.52 2.22 -9.70
N GLN A 53 1.28 3.00 -10.48
CA GLN A 53 1.82 4.31 -10.09
C GLN A 53 2.59 4.24 -8.75
N CYS A 54 3.46 3.24 -8.63
CA CYS A 54 4.32 3.05 -7.45
C CYS A 54 5.79 3.01 -7.85
N ASN A 55 6.68 3.12 -6.87
CA ASN A 55 8.11 3.00 -7.12
C ASN A 55 8.46 1.53 -7.41
N ALA A 56 9.20 1.29 -8.49
CA ALA A 56 9.80 -0.01 -8.81
C ALA A 56 10.98 -0.32 -7.87
N PHE A 57 11.80 0.70 -7.63
CA PHE A 57 13.04 0.63 -6.87
C PHE A 57 13.12 1.84 -5.92
N MET A 58 14.07 1.81 -4.98
CA MET A 58 14.40 3.01 -4.21
C MET A 58 14.92 4.14 -5.13
N PRO A 59 14.75 5.43 -4.75
CA PRO A 59 15.34 6.54 -5.50
C PRO A 59 16.87 6.41 -5.57
N GLU A 60 17.51 6.97 -6.60
CA GLU A 60 18.96 6.84 -6.80
C GLU A 60 19.79 7.37 -5.63
N GLU A 61 19.28 8.40 -4.94
CA GLU A 61 19.88 8.97 -3.74
C GLU A 61 20.11 7.93 -2.64
N PHE A 62 19.20 6.96 -2.49
CA PHE A 62 19.37 5.86 -1.55
C PHE A 62 20.61 5.04 -1.90
N TYR A 63 20.75 4.63 -3.16
CA TYR A 63 21.86 3.80 -3.59
C TYR A 63 23.21 4.54 -3.59
N TRP A 64 23.22 5.84 -3.86
CA TRP A 64 24.44 6.64 -3.73
C TRP A 64 24.89 6.76 -2.27
N ASN A 65 23.95 6.85 -1.34
CA ASN A 65 24.24 6.80 0.09
C ASN A 65 24.80 5.42 0.49
N GLU A 66 24.18 4.34 0.03
CA GLU A 66 24.70 2.98 0.28
C GLU A 66 26.09 2.78 -0.33
N TYR A 67 26.34 3.29 -1.54
CA TYR A 67 27.68 3.26 -2.14
C TYR A 67 28.72 4.00 -1.29
N SER A 68 28.37 5.16 -0.75
CA SER A 68 29.25 5.97 0.11
C SER A 68 29.51 5.29 1.47
N ASN A 69 28.52 4.61 2.01
CA ASN A 69 28.57 3.92 3.31
C ASN A 69 29.03 2.45 3.21
N ARG A 70 29.54 2.02 2.04
CA ARG A 70 29.95 0.63 1.74
C ARG A 70 28.82 -0.41 1.77
N GLY A 71 27.56 0.01 1.72
CA GLY A 71 26.40 -0.84 1.42
C GLY A 71 26.36 -1.30 -0.05
N ILE A 72 27.08 -0.63 -0.96
CA ILE A 72 27.37 -1.13 -2.32
C ILE A 72 28.89 -1.14 -2.52
N HIS A 73 29.46 -2.32 -2.75
CA HIS A 73 30.87 -2.44 -3.09
C HIS A 73 31.12 -2.12 -4.57
N LYS A 74 32.23 -1.45 -4.84
CA LYS A 74 32.61 -1.07 -6.22
C LYS A 74 32.78 -2.28 -7.14
N THR A 75 33.29 -3.39 -6.63
CA THR A 75 33.47 -4.64 -7.39
C THR A 75 32.13 -5.23 -7.81
N ASP A 76 31.14 -5.21 -6.93
CA ASP A 76 29.80 -5.74 -7.20
C ASP A 76 29.04 -4.84 -8.17
N LEU A 77 29.17 -3.51 -8.04
CA LEU A 77 28.63 -2.58 -9.03
C LEU A 77 29.28 -2.75 -10.41
N TYR A 78 30.60 -2.96 -10.47
CA TYR A 78 31.28 -3.22 -11.75
C TYR A 78 30.76 -4.50 -12.40
N PHE A 79 30.53 -5.55 -11.63
CA PHE A 79 29.94 -6.79 -12.13
C PHE A 79 28.55 -6.55 -12.74
N GLU A 80 27.67 -5.82 -12.05
CA GLU A 80 26.32 -5.54 -12.57
C GLU A 80 26.34 -4.61 -13.79
N ILE A 81 27.30 -3.67 -13.84
CA ILE A 81 27.52 -2.86 -15.06
C ILE A 81 27.93 -3.75 -16.23
N ASP A 82 28.94 -4.62 -16.06
CA ASP A 82 29.41 -5.50 -17.13
C ASP A 82 28.28 -6.39 -17.64
N HIS A 83 27.51 -7.00 -16.73
CA HIS A 83 26.35 -7.80 -17.08
C HIS A 83 25.28 -7.00 -17.85
N TYR A 84 25.02 -5.76 -17.44
CA TYR A 84 24.07 -4.88 -18.12
C TYR A 84 24.55 -4.48 -19.53
N LEU A 85 25.83 -4.13 -19.67
CA LEU A 85 26.45 -3.80 -20.96
C LEU A 85 26.38 -4.99 -21.92
N GLU A 86 26.70 -6.20 -21.46
CA GLU A 86 26.63 -7.43 -22.26
C GLU A 86 25.19 -7.74 -22.70
N ARG A 87 24.22 -7.69 -21.77
CA ARG A 87 22.80 -7.95 -22.04
C ARG A 87 22.24 -7.02 -23.12
N HIS A 88 22.64 -5.76 -23.10
CA HIS A 88 22.16 -4.72 -24.03
C HIS A 88 23.11 -4.46 -25.20
N GLN A 89 24.20 -5.22 -25.32
CA GLN A 89 25.23 -5.09 -26.38
C GLN A 89 25.83 -3.68 -26.49
N LEU A 90 25.94 -2.98 -25.35
CA LEU A 90 26.41 -1.60 -25.29
C LEU A 90 27.94 -1.54 -25.31
N ARG A 91 28.49 -0.64 -26.13
CA ARG A 91 29.95 -0.53 -26.35
C ARG A 91 30.65 0.47 -25.45
N ILE A 92 29.89 1.25 -24.69
CA ILE A 92 30.43 2.28 -23.79
C ILE A 92 31.32 1.64 -22.70
N PRO A 93 32.55 2.14 -22.48
CA PRO A 93 33.46 1.58 -21.50
C PRO A 93 32.88 1.57 -20.09
N ARG A 94 33.04 0.44 -19.38
CA ARG A 94 32.64 0.29 -17.96
C ARG A 94 33.01 1.49 -17.07
N PRO A 95 34.24 2.06 -17.10
CA PRO A 95 34.58 3.19 -16.24
C PRO A 95 33.74 4.45 -16.52
N ILE A 96 33.33 4.66 -17.77
CA ILE A 96 32.46 5.78 -18.17
C ILE A 96 31.04 5.50 -17.71
N PHE A 97 30.52 4.29 -17.97
CA PHE A 97 29.19 3.89 -17.53
C PHE A 97 29.04 3.96 -16.00
N TYR A 98 30.08 3.56 -15.26
CA TYR A 98 30.15 3.74 -13.81
C TYR A 98 30.03 5.21 -13.40
N ASN A 99 30.73 6.14 -14.07
CA ASN A 99 30.60 7.56 -13.77
C ASN A 99 29.20 8.08 -14.06
N LEU A 100 28.47 7.52 -15.04
CA LEU A 100 27.08 7.88 -15.32
C LEU A 100 26.11 7.43 -14.22
N LEU A 101 26.39 6.32 -13.54
CA LEU A 101 25.57 5.81 -12.43
C LEU A 101 25.92 6.44 -11.08
N ILE A 102 27.20 6.70 -10.82
CA ILE A 102 27.70 7.25 -9.55
C ILE A 102 28.23 8.67 -9.79
N PRO A 103 27.37 9.70 -9.63
CA PRO A 103 27.78 11.08 -9.88
C PRO A 103 28.80 11.54 -8.84
N LYS A 104 29.97 12.00 -9.29
CA LYS A 104 31.04 12.52 -8.40
C LYS A 104 30.74 13.90 -7.82
N GLN A 105 29.89 14.69 -8.49
CA GLN A 105 29.37 15.96 -7.97
C GLN A 105 27.94 16.18 -8.48
N SER A 106 27.14 16.95 -7.75
CA SER A 106 25.79 17.37 -8.13
C SER A 106 25.84 18.44 -9.22
N TYR A 107 26.27 18.08 -10.44
CA TYR A 107 26.30 18.99 -11.59
C TYR A 107 24.90 19.19 -12.19
N ASN A 108 23.97 19.71 -11.39
CA ASN A 108 22.55 19.83 -11.77
C ASN A 108 22.28 20.95 -12.81
N ARG A 109 23.31 21.60 -13.36
CA ARG A 109 23.17 22.79 -14.22
C ARG A 109 24.19 22.87 -15.37
N TYR A 110 24.52 21.73 -16.00
CA TYR A 110 25.42 21.71 -17.17
C TYR A 110 24.81 22.38 -18.43
N LEU A 111 23.64 21.92 -18.87
CA LEU A 111 22.88 22.48 -20.00
C LEU A 111 22.02 23.69 -19.62
N LYS A 112 21.58 24.48 -20.60
CA LYS A 112 20.48 25.44 -20.39
C LYS A 112 19.15 24.69 -20.18
N PRO A 113 18.17 25.26 -19.44
CA PRO A 113 16.87 24.62 -19.24
C PRO A 113 16.16 24.24 -20.55
N THR A 114 16.27 25.08 -21.58
CA THR A 114 15.68 24.82 -22.91
C THR A 114 16.33 23.63 -23.62
N GLU A 115 17.65 23.48 -23.51
CA GLU A 115 18.41 22.37 -24.11
C GLU A 115 18.07 21.05 -23.40
N ASN A 116 18.08 21.07 -22.06
CA ASN A 116 17.69 19.92 -21.24
C ASN A 116 16.27 19.43 -21.61
N GLN A 117 15.31 20.37 -21.66
CA GLN A 117 13.93 20.04 -22.04
C GLN A 117 13.84 19.52 -23.47
N SER A 118 14.62 20.08 -24.41
CA SER A 118 14.65 19.62 -25.80
C SER A 118 15.10 18.17 -25.90
N ILE A 119 16.13 17.78 -25.14
CA ILE A 119 16.63 16.40 -25.11
C ILE A 119 15.61 15.47 -24.46
N ARG A 120 15.07 15.85 -23.29
CA ARG A 120 14.10 15.01 -22.56
C ARG A 120 12.85 14.72 -23.38
N ARG A 121 12.44 15.61 -24.29
CA ARG A 121 11.30 15.39 -25.20
C ARG A 121 11.47 14.21 -26.17
N TYR A 122 12.70 13.76 -26.42
CA TYR A 122 12.95 12.54 -27.20
C TYR A 122 12.70 11.25 -26.39
N PHE A 123 12.73 11.34 -25.06
CA PHE A 123 12.64 10.20 -24.14
C PHE A 123 11.42 10.35 -23.24
N ILE A 124 10.25 10.13 -23.86
CA ILE A 124 8.96 10.27 -23.21
C ILE A 124 8.14 8.99 -23.28
N GLU A 125 7.42 8.72 -22.20
CA GLU A 125 6.31 7.77 -22.17
C GLU A 125 5.01 8.57 -22.14
N LYS A 126 4.00 8.14 -22.91
CA LYS A 126 2.67 8.73 -22.89
C LYS A 126 1.72 7.77 -22.21
N LYS A 127 0.96 8.27 -21.24
CA LYS A 127 -0.06 7.49 -20.55
C LYS A 127 -1.41 8.17 -20.67
N ASP A 128 -2.42 7.38 -21.00
CA ASP A 128 -3.80 7.84 -20.99
C ASP A 128 -4.30 7.95 -19.55
N PHE A 129 -4.97 9.06 -19.25
CA PHE A 129 -5.67 9.29 -18.00
C PHE A 129 -7.09 9.77 -18.24
N PHE A 130 -7.95 9.51 -17.26
CA PHE A 130 -9.38 9.77 -17.37
C PHE A 130 -9.85 10.87 -16.41
N TYR A 131 -11.08 10.75 -15.92
CA TYR A 131 -11.80 11.84 -15.28
C TYR A 131 -11.16 12.35 -14.00
N LYS A 132 -10.59 11.47 -13.16
CA LYS A 132 -9.91 11.90 -11.93
C LYS A 132 -8.80 12.91 -12.25
N SER A 133 -7.84 12.49 -13.07
CA SER A 133 -6.71 13.34 -13.42
C SER A 133 -7.12 14.55 -14.25
N ALA A 134 -8.08 14.41 -15.18
CA ALA A 134 -8.57 15.53 -15.97
C ALA A 134 -9.28 16.62 -15.14
N ILE A 135 -10.00 16.24 -14.08
CA ILE A 135 -10.61 17.19 -13.14
C ILE A 135 -9.55 17.79 -12.22
N GLN A 136 -8.61 16.99 -11.71
CA GLN A 136 -7.50 17.47 -10.88
C GLN A 136 -6.66 18.52 -11.61
N GLU A 137 -6.30 18.29 -12.88
CA GLU A 137 -5.53 19.23 -13.69
C GLU A 137 -6.30 20.54 -13.93
N LYS A 138 -7.58 20.46 -14.31
CA LYS A 138 -8.37 21.63 -14.71
C LYS A 138 -8.88 22.45 -13.52
N HIS A 139 -9.23 21.80 -12.42
CA HIS A 139 -9.91 22.43 -11.28
C HIS A 139 -9.09 22.39 -9.99
N GLY A 140 -7.97 21.68 -9.94
CA GLY A 140 -7.17 21.52 -8.71
C GLY A 140 -7.83 20.63 -7.64
N ILE A 141 -8.86 19.87 -8.00
CA ILE A 141 -9.70 19.11 -7.06
C ILE A 141 -9.57 17.60 -7.34
N ASP A 142 -9.20 16.82 -6.32
CA ASP A 142 -9.22 15.35 -6.42
C ASP A 142 -10.66 14.85 -6.15
N LEU A 143 -11.22 14.12 -7.11
CA LEU A 143 -12.55 13.50 -7.02
C LEU A 143 -12.69 12.58 -5.81
N ASP A 144 -11.61 11.93 -5.37
CA ASP A 144 -11.65 10.98 -4.26
C ASP A 144 -11.93 11.66 -2.90
N HIS A 145 -11.74 12.98 -2.76
CA HIS A 145 -12.19 13.71 -1.56
C HIS A 145 -13.70 13.56 -1.30
N PHE A 146 -14.50 13.40 -2.36
CA PHE A 146 -15.95 13.22 -2.24
C PHE A 146 -16.33 11.73 -2.18
N ILE A 147 -15.69 10.92 -3.03
CA ILE A 147 -16.09 9.53 -3.25
C ILE A 147 -15.59 8.63 -2.11
N ALA A 148 -14.33 8.78 -1.71
CA ALA A 148 -13.69 7.85 -0.78
C ALA A 148 -14.39 7.79 0.60
N PRO A 149 -14.82 8.90 1.23
CA PRO A 149 -15.56 8.83 2.49
C PRO A 149 -16.86 8.04 2.38
N ALA A 150 -17.59 8.18 1.28
CA ALA A 150 -18.85 7.46 1.08
C ALA A 150 -18.61 5.96 0.83
N ILE A 151 -17.60 5.63 0.03
CA ILE A 151 -17.23 4.26 -0.30
C ILE A 151 -16.66 3.53 0.92
N TYR A 152 -15.68 4.10 1.63
CA TYR A 152 -15.05 3.44 2.78
C TYR A 152 -16.06 3.22 3.92
N LYS A 153 -16.93 4.19 4.20
CA LYS A 153 -18.00 4.02 5.19
C LYS A 153 -18.92 2.85 4.81
N PHE A 154 -19.34 2.79 3.54
CA PHE A 154 -20.20 1.72 3.07
C PHE A 154 -19.51 0.36 3.11
N LEU A 155 -18.30 0.25 2.58
CA LEU A 155 -17.58 -1.02 2.48
C LEU A 155 -17.21 -1.58 3.86
N ALA A 156 -16.80 -0.73 4.80
CA ALA A 156 -16.55 -1.15 6.17
C ALA A 156 -17.82 -1.74 6.82
N ALA A 157 -18.99 -1.14 6.57
CA ALA A 157 -20.26 -1.67 7.07
C ALA A 157 -20.74 -2.91 6.30
N TYR A 158 -20.54 -2.96 4.98
CA TYR A 158 -20.98 -4.05 4.11
C TYR A 158 -20.11 -5.31 4.26
N PHE A 159 -18.83 -5.16 4.59
CA PHE A 159 -17.89 -6.26 4.84
C PHE A 159 -17.60 -6.48 6.33
N ASP A 160 -18.42 -5.92 7.24
CA ASP A 160 -18.29 -6.21 8.66
C ASP A 160 -18.69 -7.66 8.99
N PHE A 161 -17.74 -8.45 9.49
CA PHE A 161 -17.98 -9.84 9.92
C PHE A 161 -18.61 -9.95 11.31
N GLY A 162 -19.05 -8.84 11.91
CA GLY A 162 -19.74 -8.81 13.20
C GLY A 162 -18.95 -8.10 14.30
N SER A 163 -18.01 -7.23 13.94
CA SER A 163 -17.31 -6.36 14.88
C SER A 163 -18.22 -5.23 15.37
N ALA A 164 -19.15 -4.77 14.54
CA ALA A 164 -20.09 -3.72 14.88
C ALA A 164 -21.39 -4.29 15.47
N TYR A 165 -21.91 -3.62 16.51
CA TYR A 165 -23.24 -3.91 17.05
C TYR A 165 -24.35 -3.59 16.04
N TRP A 166 -24.17 -2.50 15.27
CA TRP A 166 -25.12 -2.05 14.26
C TRP A 166 -24.78 -2.66 12.90
N THR A 167 -25.70 -3.45 12.35
CA THR A 167 -25.56 -4.05 11.02
C THR A 167 -26.15 -3.14 9.95
N LEU A 168 -25.52 -3.13 8.78
CA LEU A 168 -26.07 -2.46 7.59
C LEU A 168 -27.36 -3.16 7.15
N THR A 169 -28.42 -2.39 6.90
CA THR A 169 -29.69 -2.90 6.37
C THR A 169 -29.55 -3.35 4.92
N ASP A 170 -30.40 -4.31 4.50
CA ASP A 170 -30.50 -4.81 3.12
C ASP A 170 -29.21 -5.48 2.57
N ARG A 171 -28.32 -5.92 3.46
CA ARG A 171 -27.03 -6.53 3.08
C ARG A 171 -27.21 -7.77 2.21
N GLU A 172 -28.18 -8.60 2.59
CA GLU A 172 -28.64 -9.81 1.91
C GLU A 172 -29.13 -9.58 0.47
N GLN A 173 -29.53 -8.36 0.11
CA GLN A 173 -29.92 -7.99 -1.26
C GLN A 173 -28.70 -7.77 -2.19
N GLY A 174 -27.49 -7.78 -1.62
CA GLY A 174 -26.23 -7.66 -2.33
C GLY A 174 -25.69 -6.22 -2.39
N ILE A 175 -24.40 -6.11 -2.73
CA ILE A 175 -23.62 -4.88 -2.60
C ILE A 175 -24.24 -3.65 -3.29
N TRP A 176 -24.81 -3.82 -4.49
CA TRP A 176 -25.48 -2.72 -5.23
C TRP A 176 -26.73 -2.22 -4.50
N SER A 177 -27.62 -3.13 -4.12
CA SER A 177 -28.89 -2.79 -3.49
C SER A 177 -28.67 -2.14 -2.12
N ALA A 178 -27.76 -2.70 -1.32
CA ALA A 178 -27.38 -2.14 -0.03
C ALA A 178 -26.77 -0.73 -0.15
N PHE A 179 -25.90 -0.50 -1.15
CA PHE A 179 -25.34 0.83 -1.41
C PHE A 179 -26.43 1.84 -1.81
N CYS A 180 -27.31 1.45 -2.73
CA CYS A 180 -28.43 2.28 -3.15
C CYS A 180 -29.38 2.59 -1.99
N ALA A 181 -29.67 1.63 -1.11
CA ALA A 181 -30.52 1.85 0.07
C ALA A 181 -29.89 2.88 1.02
N LEU A 182 -28.61 2.73 1.33
CA LEU A 182 -27.89 3.61 2.26
C LEU A 182 -27.84 5.08 1.80
N TYR A 183 -27.63 5.32 0.51
CA TYR A 183 -27.49 6.68 -0.05
C TYR A 183 -28.72 7.15 -0.85
N ALA A 184 -29.87 6.46 -0.72
CA ALA A 184 -31.09 6.82 -1.44
C ALA A 184 -31.60 8.22 -1.08
N ASN A 185 -31.43 8.65 0.17
CA ASN A 185 -31.96 9.91 0.68
C ASN A 185 -30.83 10.78 1.23
N ALA A 186 -30.66 11.97 0.65
CA ALA A 186 -29.76 12.99 1.15
C ALA A 186 -30.55 14.03 1.98
N SER A 187 -29.95 14.47 3.08
CA SER A 187 -30.38 15.58 3.92
C SER A 187 -30.15 16.94 3.26
N VAL A 188 -30.82 17.97 3.75
CA VAL A 188 -30.59 19.37 3.35
C VAL A 188 -29.18 19.84 3.74
N PHE A 189 -28.60 19.29 4.80
CA PHE A 189 -27.24 19.60 5.25
C PHE A 189 -26.14 18.81 4.55
N ASP A 190 -26.50 17.83 3.70
CA ASP A 190 -25.53 17.03 2.98
C ASP A 190 -24.83 17.84 1.87
N SER A 191 -23.64 17.37 1.51
CA SER A 191 -22.83 17.96 0.44
C SER A 191 -23.55 17.90 -0.91
N SER A 192 -23.14 18.78 -1.84
CA SER A 192 -23.64 18.78 -3.23
C SER A 192 -23.48 17.40 -3.88
N PHE A 193 -22.33 16.75 -3.64
CA PHE A 193 -22.06 15.38 -4.08
C PHE A 193 -23.13 14.38 -3.62
N LEU A 194 -23.42 14.31 -2.31
CA LEU A 194 -24.39 13.34 -1.77
C LEU A 194 -25.82 13.61 -2.26
N LYS A 195 -26.20 14.89 -2.43
CA LYS A 195 -27.49 15.27 -3.02
C LYS A 195 -27.62 14.80 -4.47
N ILE A 196 -26.57 14.99 -5.27
CA ILE A 196 -26.53 14.54 -6.68
C ILE A 196 -26.51 13.00 -6.74
N LEU A 197 -25.74 12.35 -5.87
CA LEU A 197 -25.67 10.89 -5.76
C LEU A 197 -27.05 10.30 -5.42
N SER A 198 -27.74 10.84 -4.41
CA SER A 198 -29.10 10.43 -4.04
C SER A 198 -30.07 10.56 -5.21
N LYS A 199 -30.03 11.68 -5.96
CA LYS A 199 -30.86 11.86 -7.16
C LYS A 199 -30.56 10.81 -8.23
N LYS A 200 -29.28 10.51 -8.48
CA LYS A 200 -28.87 9.46 -9.43
C LYS A 200 -29.29 8.07 -8.95
N ILE A 201 -29.13 7.74 -7.67
CA ILE A 201 -29.56 6.46 -7.08
C ILE A 201 -31.06 6.25 -7.28
N LYS A 202 -31.90 7.27 -7.02
CA LYS A 202 -33.35 7.19 -7.24
C LYS A 202 -33.69 6.82 -8.69
N LYS A 203 -32.91 7.29 -9.66
CA LYS A 203 -33.04 6.93 -11.08
C LYS A 203 -32.58 5.49 -11.35
N TYR A 204 -31.38 5.13 -10.89
CA TYR A 204 -30.69 3.91 -11.33
C TYR A 204 -31.00 2.66 -10.50
N ARG A 205 -31.47 2.80 -9.26
CA ARG A 205 -31.72 1.64 -8.37
C ARG A 205 -32.69 0.62 -8.96
N GLN A 206 -33.64 1.07 -9.79
CA GLN A 206 -34.66 0.21 -10.42
C GLN A 206 -34.16 -0.58 -11.63
N LEU A 207 -33.06 -0.14 -12.27
CA LEU A 207 -32.55 -0.74 -13.51
C LEU A 207 -31.58 -1.90 -13.25
N GLY A 208 -31.06 -2.03 -12.03
CA GLY A 208 -29.97 -2.95 -11.69
C GLY A 208 -28.59 -2.44 -12.13
N ALA A 209 -27.53 -2.96 -11.52
CA ALA A 209 -26.18 -2.40 -11.63
C ALA A 209 -25.62 -2.36 -13.07
N LEU A 210 -25.75 -3.45 -13.84
CA LEU A 210 -25.16 -3.54 -15.18
C LEU A 210 -25.89 -2.67 -16.21
N VAL A 211 -27.22 -2.55 -16.10
CA VAL A 211 -28.00 -1.67 -16.98
C VAL A 211 -27.72 -0.21 -16.63
N ALA A 212 -27.65 0.12 -15.34
CA ALA A 212 -27.23 1.44 -14.89
C ALA A 212 -25.84 1.79 -15.43
N LEU A 213 -24.90 0.83 -15.40
CA LEU A 213 -23.55 1.02 -15.91
C LEU A 213 -23.54 1.38 -17.41
N VAL A 214 -24.34 0.71 -18.25
CA VAL A 214 -24.46 1.06 -19.69
C VAL A 214 -24.86 2.53 -19.88
N GLU A 215 -25.82 3.03 -19.09
CA GLU A 215 -26.23 4.44 -19.15
C GLU A 215 -25.16 5.39 -18.62
N LEU A 216 -24.46 5.02 -17.55
CA LEU A 216 -23.40 5.83 -16.95
C LEU A 216 -22.21 5.99 -17.89
N ILE A 217 -21.80 4.91 -18.56
CA ILE A 217 -20.71 4.94 -19.55
C ILE A 217 -21.08 5.79 -20.76
N LYS A 218 -22.33 5.71 -21.24
CA LYS A 218 -22.84 6.64 -22.26
C LYS A 218 -22.81 8.09 -21.78
N THR A 219 -23.14 8.34 -20.53
CA THR A 219 -23.09 9.69 -19.93
C THR A 219 -21.66 10.20 -19.86
N LEU A 220 -20.69 9.33 -19.62
CA LEU A 220 -19.26 9.62 -19.61
C LEU A 220 -18.64 9.62 -21.01
N ASP A 221 -19.39 9.44 -22.11
CA ASP A 221 -18.85 9.51 -23.48
C ASP A 221 -17.56 8.69 -23.72
N LEU A 222 -17.41 7.55 -23.03
CA LEU A 222 -16.21 6.72 -23.13
C LEU A 222 -16.27 5.81 -24.36
N LYS A 223 -15.16 5.73 -25.09
CA LYS A 223 -15.03 4.82 -26.24
C LYS A 223 -14.78 3.39 -25.76
N LYS A 224 -15.16 2.42 -26.59
CA LYS A 224 -14.95 0.99 -26.30
C LYS A 224 -13.47 0.64 -26.08
N THR A 225 -12.56 1.30 -26.79
CA THR A 225 -11.10 1.12 -26.68
C THR A 225 -10.55 1.50 -25.30
N ASP A 226 -11.25 2.39 -24.61
CA ASP A 226 -10.74 3.04 -23.40
C ASP A 226 -11.21 2.31 -22.13
N LEU A 227 -12.20 1.43 -22.25
CA LEU A 227 -12.89 0.79 -21.13
C LEU A 227 -11.95 -0.04 -20.24
N ASN A 228 -11.04 -0.81 -20.84
CA ASN A 228 -10.10 -1.65 -20.09
C ASN A 228 -9.23 -0.80 -19.16
N THR A 229 -8.65 0.28 -19.72
CA THR A 229 -7.77 1.18 -18.97
C THR A 229 -8.55 1.95 -17.92
N TYR A 230 -9.74 2.47 -18.27
CA TYR A 230 -10.59 3.22 -17.37
C TYR A 230 -11.09 2.38 -16.18
N PHE A 231 -11.58 1.15 -16.44
CA PHE A 231 -12.03 0.26 -15.37
C PHE A 231 -10.89 -0.18 -14.45
N PHE A 232 -9.70 -0.38 -15.01
CA PHE A 232 -8.52 -0.67 -14.19
C PHE A 232 -8.15 0.53 -13.32
N GLU A 233 -8.11 1.76 -13.88
CA GLU A 233 -7.80 2.97 -13.12
C GLU A 233 -8.77 3.19 -11.95
N ILE A 234 -10.08 3.07 -12.21
CA ILE A 234 -11.09 3.30 -11.16
C ILE A 234 -11.07 2.19 -10.09
N ALA A 235 -10.83 0.94 -10.44
CA ALA A 235 -10.64 -0.14 -9.45
C ALA A 235 -9.34 0.04 -8.66
N CYS A 236 -8.26 0.50 -9.30
CA CYS A 236 -6.95 0.66 -8.69
C CYS A 236 -6.92 1.78 -7.62
N ARG A 237 -7.74 2.83 -7.80
CA ARG A 237 -7.97 3.87 -6.75
C ARG A 237 -8.39 3.27 -5.41
N TYR A 238 -9.12 2.16 -5.45
CA TYR A 238 -9.63 1.44 -4.28
C TYR A 238 -8.99 0.05 -4.15
N LYS A 239 -7.75 -0.14 -4.61
CA LYS A 239 -7.08 -1.45 -4.76
C LYS A 239 -7.18 -2.39 -3.55
N GLY A 240 -7.15 -1.87 -2.32
CA GLY A 240 -7.35 -2.68 -1.12
C GLY A 240 -8.72 -3.36 -1.10
N TRP A 241 -9.78 -2.57 -1.30
CA TRP A 241 -11.16 -3.07 -1.34
C TRP A 241 -11.48 -3.83 -2.63
N SER A 242 -11.00 -3.36 -3.79
CA SER A 242 -11.15 -4.08 -5.06
C SER A 242 -10.52 -5.47 -4.98
N GLY A 243 -9.32 -5.56 -4.40
CA GLY A 243 -8.63 -6.82 -4.16
C GLY A 243 -9.35 -7.72 -3.15
N LEU A 244 -9.94 -7.14 -2.10
CA LEU A 244 -10.72 -7.89 -1.12
C LEU A 244 -11.98 -8.49 -1.75
N ILE A 245 -12.73 -7.69 -2.51
CA ILE A 245 -13.96 -8.14 -3.17
C ILE A 245 -13.66 -9.28 -4.13
N LYS A 246 -12.60 -9.13 -4.95
CA LYS A 246 -12.10 -10.17 -5.83
C LYS A 246 -11.77 -11.46 -5.07
N SER A 247 -11.01 -11.35 -3.98
CA SER A 247 -10.64 -12.52 -3.17
C SER A 247 -11.84 -13.20 -2.53
N LEU A 248 -12.84 -12.45 -2.05
CA LEU A 248 -14.06 -13.03 -1.48
C LEU A 248 -14.98 -13.66 -2.54
N GLU A 249 -14.92 -13.22 -3.81
CA GLU A 249 -15.60 -13.91 -4.92
C GLU A 249 -14.95 -15.26 -5.25
N GLU A 250 -13.62 -15.34 -5.19
CA GLU A 250 -12.85 -16.56 -5.46
C GLU A 250 -12.84 -17.54 -4.28
N HIS A 251 -12.94 -17.02 -3.05
CA HIS A 251 -12.94 -17.77 -1.80
C HIS A 251 -14.20 -17.51 -0.96
N PRO A 252 -15.39 -18.00 -1.39
CA PRO A 252 -16.62 -17.81 -0.64
C PRO A 252 -16.57 -18.36 0.80
N GLU A 253 -15.72 -19.34 1.07
CA GLU A 253 -15.51 -19.94 2.38
C GLU A 253 -14.92 -18.97 3.41
N TRP A 254 -14.31 -17.86 2.99
CA TRP A 254 -13.81 -16.81 3.90
C TRP A 254 -14.94 -15.94 4.46
N ILE A 255 -16.14 -16.05 3.90
CA ILE A 255 -17.31 -15.27 4.29
C ILE A 255 -17.96 -15.94 5.51
N LYS A 256 -17.73 -15.40 6.71
CA LYS A 256 -18.30 -15.93 7.97
C LYS A 256 -19.81 -15.73 8.11
N LYS A 257 -20.42 -14.80 7.35
CA LYS A 257 -21.85 -14.47 7.41
C LYS A 257 -22.50 -14.67 6.04
N GLU A 258 -23.50 -15.53 5.95
CA GLU A 258 -24.16 -15.93 4.69
C GLU A 258 -24.76 -14.77 3.86
N HIS A 259 -25.01 -13.62 4.48
CA HIS A 259 -25.66 -12.47 3.81
C HIS A 259 -24.70 -11.54 3.05
N ILE A 260 -23.38 -11.78 3.10
CA ILE A 260 -22.39 -10.98 2.37
C ILE A 260 -22.26 -11.52 0.95
N LYS A 261 -22.54 -10.69 -0.05
CA LYS A 261 -22.47 -11.05 -1.47
C LYS A 261 -21.46 -10.15 -2.18
N PRO A 262 -20.15 -10.46 -2.13
CA PRO A 262 -19.15 -9.72 -2.88
C PRO A 262 -19.47 -9.80 -4.37
N ASN A 263 -19.27 -8.70 -5.08
CA ASN A 263 -19.40 -8.69 -6.54
C ASN A 263 -18.59 -7.55 -7.16
N SER A 264 -17.47 -7.86 -7.82
CA SER A 264 -16.57 -6.85 -8.39
C SER A 264 -17.27 -5.99 -9.44
N MET A 265 -18.18 -6.59 -10.21
CA MET A 265 -18.88 -5.90 -11.29
C MET A 265 -19.87 -4.85 -10.76
N LYS A 266 -20.66 -5.23 -9.76
CA LYS A 266 -21.56 -4.31 -9.06
C LYS A 266 -20.78 -3.23 -8.31
N PHE A 267 -19.61 -3.57 -7.76
CA PHE A 267 -18.73 -2.61 -7.10
C PHE A 267 -18.19 -1.55 -8.08
N LEU A 268 -17.67 -1.96 -9.24
CA LEU A 268 -17.26 -1.05 -10.30
C LEU A 268 -18.41 -0.13 -10.74
N ALA A 269 -19.63 -0.65 -10.88
CA ALA A 269 -20.80 0.17 -11.18
C ALA A 269 -21.09 1.21 -10.08
N ILE A 270 -20.90 0.88 -8.79
CA ILE A 270 -21.01 1.83 -7.68
C ILE A 270 -19.95 2.94 -7.81
N LEU A 271 -18.69 2.59 -8.09
CA LEU A 271 -17.61 3.56 -8.23
C LEU A 271 -17.89 4.54 -9.37
N ILE A 272 -18.35 4.04 -10.52
CA ILE A 272 -18.67 4.87 -11.69
C ILE A 272 -19.90 5.74 -11.40
N LEU A 273 -20.92 5.21 -10.73
CA LEU A 273 -22.07 5.99 -10.27
C LEU A 273 -21.61 7.18 -9.41
N CYS A 274 -20.74 6.92 -8.43
CA CYS A 274 -20.16 7.95 -7.57
C CYS A 274 -19.31 8.95 -8.37
N GLU A 275 -18.47 8.48 -9.29
CA GLU A 275 -17.65 9.35 -10.12
C GLU A 275 -18.51 10.30 -10.97
N THR A 276 -19.57 9.81 -11.61
CA THR A 276 -20.48 10.67 -12.37
C THR A 276 -21.20 11.71 -11.49
N ALA A 277 -21.44 11.39 -10.21
CA ALA A 277 -22.02 12.33 -9.24
C ALA A 277 -20.99 13.39 -8.81
N ALA A 278 -19.77 12.96 -8.53
CA ALA A 278 -18.65 13.84 -8.15
C ALA A 278 -18.31 14.82 -9.28
N ILE A 279 -18.13 14.34 -10.51
CA ILE A 279 -17.89 15.20 -11.68
C ILE A 279 -19.00 16.24 -11.82
N LYS A 280 -20.27 15.84 -11.68
CA LYS A 280 -21.41 16.75 -11.81
C LYS A 280 -21.50 17.78 -10.68
N SER A 281 -20.97 17.48 -9.51
CA SER A 281 -20.87 18.45 -8.40
C SER A 281 -19.82 19.55 -8.64
N ILE A 282 -18.85 19.31 -9.52
CA ILE A 282 -17.72 20.21 -9.79
C ILE A 282 -17.92 21.00 -11.09
N THR A 283 -18.35 20.31 -12.16
CA THR A 283 -18.47 20.90 -13.50
C THR A 283 -19.77 20.50 -14.18
N GLN A 284 -20.29 21.42 -15.00
CA GLN A 284 -21.44 21.14 -15.88
C GLN A 284 -21.03 20.43 -17.16
N HIS A 285 -19.81 20.68 -17.65
CA HIS A 285 -19.27 20.12 -18.89
C HIS A 285 -18.22 19.05 -18.57
N LEU A 286 -18.36 17.89 -19.21
CA LEU A 286 -17.40 16.81 -19.10
C LEU A 286 -16.08 17.21 -19.78
N PRO A 287 -14.93 17.00 -19.14
CA PRO A 287 -13.65 17.12 -19.82
C PRO A 287 -13.55 16.03 -20.91
N LYS A 288 -12.88 16.35 -22.01
CA LYS A 288 -12.55 15.36 -23.04
C LYS A 288 -11.51 14.38 -22.48
N VAL A 289 -11.80 13.10 -22.57
CA VAL A 289 -10.91 11.99 -22.17
C VAL A 289 -10.90 10.91 -23.27
N PRO A 290 -9.89 10.03 -23.33
CA PRO A 290 -8.64 10.07 -22.57
C PRO A 290 -7.81 11.31 -22.90
N ARG A 291 -7.09 11.82 -21.90
CA ARG A 291 -6.01 12.80 -22.11
C ARG A 291 -4.69 12.09 -21.95
N GLN A 292 -3.67 12.56 -22.66
CA GLN A 292 -2.33 12.00 -22.59
C GLN A 292 -1.46 12.84 -21.67
N GLU A 293 -0.93 12.21 -20.64
CA GLU A 293 0.13 12.79 -19.82
C GLU A 293 1.47 12.29 -20.34
N THR A 294 2.45 13.19 -20.36
CA THR A 294 3.81 12.91 -20.82
C THR A 294 4.71 12.76 -19.61
N TYR A 295 5.31 11.59 -19.46
CA TYR A 295 6.30 11.28 -18.45
C TYR A 295 7.67 11.26 -19.11
N PHE A 296 8.64 11.93 -18.51
CA PHE A 296 10.02 11.88 -18.99
C PHE A 296 10.71 10.65 -18.42
N LEU A 297 11.37 9.88 -19.28
CA LEU A 297 12.12 8.67 -18.88
C LEU A 297 13.42 9.01 -18.13
N HIS A 298 13.93 10.23 -18.33
CA HIS A 298 15.10 10.75 -17.65
C HIS A 298 14.77 11.94 -16.74
N SER A 299 15.31 11.91 -15.53
CA SER A 299 15.35 13.08 -14.64
C SER A 299 16.18 14.21 -15.25
N GLU A 300 15.84 15.46 -14.91
CA GLU A 300 16.63 16.62 -15.37
C GLU A 300 18.09 16.52 -14.92
N ARG A 301 18.28 16.11 -13.66
CA ARG A 301 19.58 15.89 -13.03
C ARG A 301 20.43 14.92 -13.85
N PHE A 302 19.86 13.78 -14.24
CA PHE A 302 20.59 12.80 -15.03
C PHE A 302 21.01 13.35 -16.38
N ILE A 303 20.14 14.08 -17.09
CA ILE A 303 20.50 14.67 -18.39
C ILE A 303 21.65 15.68 -18.26
N HIS A 304 21.66 16.51 -17.22
CA HIS A 304 22.82 17.39 -16.97
C HIS A 304 24.11 16.61 -16.75
N HIS A 305 24.04 15.56 -15.93
CA HIS A 305 25.19 14.71 -15.60
C HIS A 305 25.70 13.93 -16.82
N PHE A 306 24.78 13.37 -17.60
CA PHE A 306 25.10 12.63 -18.82
C PHE A 306 25.87 13.51 -19.82
N PHE A 307 25.39 14.73 -20.08
CA PHE A 307 26.07 15.62 -21.03
C PHE A 307 27.39 16.19 -20.48
N TYR A 308 27.52 16.32 -19.16
CA TYR A 308 28.78 16.65 -18.54
C TYR A 308 29.85 15.57 -18.77
N GLU A 309 29.52 14.29 -18.58
CA GLU A 309 30.45 13.18 -18.86
C GLU A 309 30.67 12.98 -20.37
N PHE A 310 29.64 13.15 -21.20
CA PHE A 310 29.75 13.12 -22.67
C PHE A 310 30.76 14.15 -23.18
N CYS A 311 30.75 15.38 -22.68
CA CYS A 311 31.67 16.42 -23.13
C CYS A 311 33.12 16.16 -22.73
N LYS A 312 33.38 15.39 -21.67
CA LYS A 312 34.74 14.96 -21.30
C LYS A 312 35.29 13.86 -22.20
N SER A 313 34.41 13.08 -22.81
CA SER A 313 34.75 11.92 -23.65
C SER A 313 34.09 12.05 -25.02
N HIS A 314 34.21 13.23 -25.63
CA HIS A 314 33.50 13.58 -26.86
C HIS A 314 33.90 12.69 -28.05
N GLU A 315 35.10 12.11 -28.00
CA GLU A 315 35.59 11.11 -28.95
C GLU A 315 34.74 9.83 -28.99
N ARG A 316 33.91 9.58 -27.97
CA ARG A 316 33.02 8.41 -27.83
C ARG A 316 31.55 8.72 -28.10
N LYS A 317 31.29 9.72 -28.96
CA LYS A 317 29.94 10.23 -29.20
C LYS A 317 28.91 9.13 -29.51
N GLU A 318 29.26 8.19 -30.37
CA GLU A 318 28.35 7.12 -30.79
C GLU A 318 27.98 6.20 -29.63
N GLU A 319 28.96 5.80 -28.81
CA GLU A 319 28.76 4.94 -27.64
C GLU A 319 27.82 5.58 -26.59
N PHE A 320 27.94 6.89 -26.38
CA PHE A 320 27.03 7.62 -25.48
C PHE A 320 25.61 7.67 -26.04
N LEU A 321 25.45 8.02 -27.32
CA LEU A 321 24.13 8.10 -27.94
C LEU A 321 23.43 6.74 -28.02
N GLU A 322 24.19 5.66 -28.20
CA GLU A 322 23.70 4.28 -28.13
C GLU A 322 23.24 3.90 -26.71
N ALA A 323 23.97 4.32 -25.67
CA ALA A 323 23.65 3.99 -24.29
C ALA A 323 22.48 4.78 -23.69
N LEU A 324 22.25 6.02 -24.12
CA LEU A 324 21.26 6.92 -23.52
C LEU A 324 19.84 6.32 -23.41
N PRO A 325 19.26 5.68 -24.45
CA PRO A 325 17.94 5.06 -24.36
C PRO A 325 17.82 3.95 -23.30
N PHE A 326 18.93 3.31 -22.93
CA PHE A 326 19.00 2.24 -21.93
C PHE A 326 19.30 2.76 -20.52
N LEU A 327 19.52 4.07 -20.38
CA LEU A 327 19.83 4.71 -19.11
C LEU A 327 18.64 5.54 -18.60
N ASP A 328 17.41 5.05 -18.77
CA ASP A 328 16.25 5.64 -18.09
C ASP A 328 16.37 5.54 -16.56
N ASP A 329 15.58 6.33 -15.84
CA ASP A 329 15.67 6.39 -14.38
C ASP A 329 15.49 5.02 -13.73
N LYS A 330 14.56 4.20 -14.24
CA LYS A 330 14.27 2.87 -13.69
C LYS A 330 15.38 1.86 -13.98
N SER A 331 16.04 1.94 -15.13
CA SER A 331 17.13 1.04 -15.52
C SER A 331 18.40 1.36 -14.74
N ARG A 332 18.71 2.64 -14.49
CA ARG A 332 19.80 3.01 -13.59
C ARG A 332 19.55 2.53 -12.16
N GLN A 333 18.31 2.70 -11.67
CA GLN A 333 17.90 2.18 -10.36
C GLN A 333 17.98 0.64 -10.29
N GLU A 334 17.62 -0.08 -11.35
CA GLU A 334 17.74 -1.54 -11.42
C GLU A 334 19.20 -1.99 -11.24
N ILE A 335 20.15 -1.38 -11.97
CA ILE A 335 21.57 -1.75 -11.90
C ILE A 335 22.11 -1.50 -10.49
N LEU A 336 21.77 -0.34 -9.91
CA LEU A 336 22.16 0.01 -8.55
C LEU A 336 21.53 -0.92 -7.50
N HIS A 337 20.26 -1.31 -7.70
CA HIS A 337 19.56 -2.25 -6.83
C HIS A 337 20.21 -3.63 -6.85
N LYS A 338 20.50 -4.17 -8.04
CA LYS A 338 21.19 -5.45 -8.17
C LYS A 338 22.58 -5.42 -7.55
N ALA A 339 23.30 -4.29 -7.67
CA ALA A 339 24.61 -4.13 -7.05
C ALA A 339 24.52 -4.11 -5.52
N PHE A 340 23.48 -3.48 -4.97
CA PHE A 340 23.16 -3.48 -3.55
C PHE A 340 22.83 -4.88 -3.04
N GLU A 341 21.91 -5.59 -3.69
CA GLU A 341 21.57 -6.97 -3.34
C GLU A 341 22.79 -7.89 -3.44
N ARG A 342 23.58 -7.76 -4.51
CA ARG A 342 24.81 -8.55 -4.69
C ARG A 342 25.83 -8.29 -3.59
N THR A 343 26.02 -7.04 -3.19
CA THR A 343 26.94 -6.68 -2.09
C THR A 343 26.46 -7.35 -0.79
N PHE A 344 25.16 -7.28 -0.51
CA PHE A 344 24.55 -7.95 0.64
C PHE A 344 24.77 -9.47 0.59
N TYR A 345 24.42 -10.12 -0.52
CA TYR A 345 24.57 -11.57 -0.67
C TYR A 345 26.03 -12.02 -0.58
N ASN A 346 26.95 -11.31 -1.23
CA ASN A 346 28.38 -11.62 -1.15
C ASN A 346 28.91 -11.42 0.27
N GLY A 347 28.52 -10.34 0.96
CA GLY A 347 28.87 -10.11 2.36
C GLY A 347 28.38 -11.25 3.27
N PHE A 348 27.11 -11.64 3.12
CA PHE A 348 26.52 -12.74 3.87
C PHE A 348 27.20 -14.07 3.58
N LEU A 349 27.31 -14.46 2.31
CA LEU A 349 27.88 -15.74 1.89
C LEU A 349 29.36 -15.87 2.26
N ASN A 350 30.14 -14.80 2.11
CA ASN A 350 31.54 -14.80 2.53
C ASN A 350 31.67 -14.95 4.06
N THR A 351 30.83 -14.25 4.83
CA THR A 351 30.82 -14.39 6.29
C THR A 351 30.43 -15.81 6.70
N TYR A 352 29.39 -16.36 6.07
CA TYR A 352 28.92 -17.73 6.31
C TYR A 352 30.00 -18.77 5.96
N ALA A 353 30.66 -18.62 4.81
CA ALA A 353 31.71 -19.54 4.36
C ALA A 353 32.99 -19.48 5.22
N THR A 354 33.28 -18.32 5.82
CA THR A 354 34.50 -18.10 6.63
C THR A 354 34.30 -18.39 8.12
N GLN A 355 33.08 -18.33 8.64
CA GLN A 355 32.76 -18.79 9.99
C GLN A 355 32.69 -20.32 10.04
N ALA A 356 33.80 -20.97 10.38
CA ALA A 356 33.75 -22.34 10.90
C ALA A 356 32.97 -22.33 12.23
N PHE A 357 31.88 -23.08 12.33
CA PHE A 357 31.16 -23.28 13.58
C PHE A 357 32.12 -23.83 14.65
N ARG A 358 32.52 -22.99 15.61
CA ARG A 358 33.36 -23.36 16.76
C ARG A 358 32.51 -23.36 18.03
N GLY A 359 31.43 -24.13 18.05
CA GLY A 359 30.69 -24.40 19.27
C GLY A 359 31.21 -25.68 19.92
N SER A 360 31.80 -25.60 21.11
CA SER A 360 31.88 -26.79 21.97
C SER A 360 30.47 -27.11 22.44
N VAL A 361 29.99 -28.32 22.19
CA VAL A 361 28.66 -28.75 22.65
C VAL A 361 28.68 -28.79 24.19
N SER A 362 28.16 -27.72 24.79
CA SER A 362 27.77 -27.70 26.20
C SER A 362 26.70 -28.77 26.44
N LYS A 363 26.64 -29.33 27.65
CA LYS A 363 25.64 -30.33 28.01
C LYS A 363 24.25 -29.67 28.08
N CYS A 364 23.53 -29.71 26.97
CA CYS A 364 22.18 -29.19 26.81
C CYS A 364 21.22 -29.76 27.88
N GLN A 365 20.48 -28.89 28.56
CA GLN A 365 19.43 -29.26 29.52
C GLN A 365 18.04 -29.18 28.90
N TYR A 366 17.85 -28.30 27.92
CA TYR A 366 16.58 -28.15 27.22
C TYR A 366 16.77 -27.60 25.81
N GLN A 367 15.85 -27.99 24.92
CA GLN A 367 15.85 -27.60 23.53
C GLN A 367 14.61 -26.77 23.21
N VAL A 368 14.78 -25.71 22.43
CA VAL A 368 13.67 -24.85 21.98
C VAL A 368 13.66 -24.78 20.47
N ILE A 369 12.52 -25.06 19.85
CA ILE A 369 12.36 -24.91 18.40
C ILE A 369 11.54 -23.65 18.15
N CYS A 370 12.15 -22.66 17.50
CA CYS A 370 11.54 -21.40 17.13
C CYS A 370 11.23 -21.37 15.63
N CYS A 371 10.24 -20.58 15.21
CA CYS A 371 10.04 -20.32 13.78
C CYS A 371 11.26 -19.56 13.24
N LEU A 372 11.62 -19.77 11.97
CA LEU A 372 12.64 -18.96 11.28
C LEU A 372 12.20 -17.51 11.02
N ASP A 373 11.01 -17.13 11.48
CA ASP A 373 10.50 -15.76 11.42
C ASP A 373 11.38 -14.81 12.24
N GLU A 374 11.78 -13.69 11.63
CA GLU A 374 12.65 -12.67 12.23
C GLU A 374 12.13 -12.11 13.56
N ARG A 375 10.81 -12.16 13.79
CA ARG A 375 10.19 -11.71 15.05
C ARG A 375 10.60 -12.57 16.24
N GLU A 376 10.86 -13.86 16.00
CA GLU A 376 11.29 -14.83 17.02
C GLU A 376 12.81 -14.78 17.27
N GLU A 377 13.58 -14.10 16.41
CA GLU A 377 15.05 -14.06 16.52
C GLU A 377 15.50 -13.43 17.83
N SER A 378 14.82 -12.38 18.30
CA SER A 378 15.15 -11.72 19.57
C SER A 378 15.00 -12.67 20.78
N LEU A 379 13.92 -13.46 20.81
CA LEU A 379 13.67 -14.48 21.83
C LEU A 379 14.72 -15.59 21.74
N ARG A 380 14.97 -16.10 20.52
CA ARG A 380 15.97 -17.15 20.27
C ARG A 380 17.35 -16.73 20.77
N ARG A 381 17.81 -15.52 20.41
CA ARG A 381 19.10 -14.95 20.86
C ARG A 381 19.15 -14.70 22.36
N TYR A 382 18.02 -14.41 22.99
CA TYR A 382 17.94 -14.28 24.44
C TYR A 382 18.11 -15.64 25.13
N LEU A 383 17.43 -16.69 24.64
CA LEU A 383 17.53 -18.05 25.15
C LEU A 383 18.94 -18.64 24.96
N GLU A 384 19.59 -18.38 23.82
CA GLU A 384 20.97 -18.80 23.54
C GLU A 384 22.03 -18.19 24.49
N ARG A 385 21.67 -17.20 25.32
CA ARG A 385 22.57 -16.70 26.37
C ARG A 385 22.71 -17.69 27.53
N ASP A 386 21.74 -18.58 27.71
CA ASP A 386 21.84 -19.69 28.64
C ASP A 386 22.67 -20.82 27.99
N PRO A 387 23.88 -21.13 28.50
CA PRO A 387 24.71 -22.20 27.94
C PRO A 387 24.10 -23.60 28.07
N ALA A 388 23.00 -23.75 28.84
CA ALA A 388 22.24 -24.97 28.95
C ALA A 388 21.12 -25.09 27.90
N CYS A 389 20.81 -24.01 27.17
CA CYS A 389 19.79 -23.96 26.13
C CYS A 389 20.40 -24.25 24.76
N GLU A 390 19.74 -25.12 24.00
CA GLU A 390 19.99 -25.29 22.57
C GLU A 390 18.75 -24.88 21.78
N THR A 391 18.91 -23.98 20.80
CA THR A 391 17.80 -23.54 19.96
C THR A 391 17.90 -24.07 18.54
N PHE A 392 16.74 -24.39 17.96
CA PHE A 392 16.60 -24.81 16.57
C PHE A 392 15.65 -23.87 15.84
N GLY A 393 15.90 -23.64 14.55
CA GLY A 393 14.98 -22.94 13.67
C GLY A 393 14.15 -23.92 12.85
N HIS A 394 12.84 -23.68 12.73
CA HIS A 394 11.96 -24.42 11.85
C HIS A 394 11.23 -23.49 10.88
N ALA A 395 11.15 -23.85 9.61
CA ALA A 395 10.47 -23.04 8.60
C ALA A 395 8.96 -23.25 8.67
N GLY A 396 8.20 -22.19 8.99
CA GLY A 396 6.75 -22.21 8.89
C GLY A 396 6.05 -23.02 9.98
N HIS A 397 5.14 -23.92 9.59
CA HIS A 397 4.27 -24.65 10.51
C HIS A 397 4.97 -25.87 11.11
N PHE A 398 4.97 -25.98 12.45
CA PHE A 398 5.62 -27.08 13.20
C PHE A 398 4.95 -28.46 13.07
N GLY A 399 4.00 -28.64 12.16
CA GLY A 399 3.25 -29.89 12.01
C GLY A 399 2.24 -30.17 13.14
N LEU A 400 1.97 -29.18 14.01
CA LEU A 400 1.06 -29.31 15.13
C LEU A 400 -0.25 -28.55 14.85
N ASN A 401 -1.23 -29.25 14.29
CA ASN A 401 -2.57 -28.69 14.09
C ASN A 401 -3.33 -28.66 15.42
N ILE A 402 -3.30 -27.55 16.14
CA ILE A 402 -3.88 -27.47 17.49
C ILE A 402 -5.02 -26.46 17.59
N GLN A 403 -5.96 -26.72 18.48
CA GLN A 403 -6.76 -25.70 19.13
C GLN A 403 -6.07 -25.34 20.43
N PHE A 404 -5.88 -24.06 20.68
CA PHE A 404 -5.30 -23.57 21.92
C PHE A 404 -6.33 -22.78 22.71
N LYS A 405 -6.39 -23.01 24.02
CA LYS A 405 -7.12 -22.20 24.98
C LYS A 405 -6.16 -21.80 26.09
N GLY A 406 -5.74 -20.53 26.08
CA GLY A 406 -4.93 -19.97 27.15
C GLY A 406 -5.71 -19.96 28.47
N TYR A 407 -4.99 -19.84 29.58
CA TYR A 407 -5.60 -19.95 30.91
C TYR A 407 -6.70 -18.91 31.15
N PHE A 408 -6.56 -17.71 30.57
CA PHE A 408 -7.52 -16.61 30.67
C PHE A 408 -8.46 -16.51 29.45
N ASP A 409 -8.30 -17.35 28.44
CA ASP A 409 -9.08 -17.25 27.20
C ASP A 409 -10.50 -17.81 27.40
N LYS A 410 -11.50 -17.01 27.02
CA LYS A 410 -12.91 -17.46 27.00
C LYS A 410 -13.17 -18.48 25.88
N HIS A 411 -12.51 -18.33 24.74
CA HIS A 411 -12.74 -19.14 23.54
C HIS A 411 -11.45 -19.83 23.09
N GLN A 412 -11.59 -21.00 22.49
CA GLN A 412 -10.49 -21.69 21.82
C GLN A 412 -10.16 -20.95 20.50
N ARG A 413 -8.88 -20.89 20.15
CA ARG A 413 -8.42 -20.45 18.84
C ARG A 413 -7.71 -21.59 18.12
N ALA A 414 -7.94 -21.73 16.82
CA ALA A 414 -7.17 -22.66 16.01
C ALA A 414 -5.78 -22.08 15.73
N LEU A 415 -4.73 -22.86 15.99
CA LEU A 415 -3.34 -22.59 15.62
C LEU A 415 -2.90 -23.68 14.65
N CYS A 416 -3.40 -23.58 13.41
CA CYS A 416 -3.06 -24.45 12.30
C CYS A 416 -3.23 -23.67 10.98
N PRO A 417 -2.66 -24.14 9.86
CA PRO A 417 -2.91 -23.55 8.55
C PRO A 417 -4.41 -23.54 8.23
N ILE A 418 -4.87 -22.58 7.42
CA ILE A 418 -6.30 -22.39 7.09
C ILE A 418 -6.95 -23.65 6.50
N GLN A 419 -6.18 -24.42 5.73
CA GLN A 419 -6.65 -25.66 5.09
C GLN A 419 -6.64 -26.86 6.03
N ALA A 420 -5.97 -26.76 7.17
CA ALA A 420 -5.85 -27.83 8.14
C ALA A 420 -6.96 -27.74 9.19
N LYS A 421 -7.49 -28.90 9.58
CA LYS A 421 -8.40 -29.00 10.74
C LYS A 421 -7.55 -29.24 11.99
N PRO A 422 -7.82 -28.54 13.11
CA PRO A 422 -7.18 -28.84 14.38
C PRO A 422 -7.41 -30.30 14.79
N GLU A 423 -6.36 -30.98 15.20
CA GLU A 423 -6.38 -32.38 15.64
C GLU A 423 -6.28 -32.51 17.16
N TYR A 424 -5.61 -31.55 17.82
CA TYR A 424 -5.35 -31.60 19.26
C TYR A 424 -5.88 -30.35 19.96
N LEU A 425 -6.46 -30.52 21.16
CA LEU A 425 -6.81 -29.39 22.03
C LEU A 425 -5.74 -29.24 23.11
N ILE A 426 -5.06 -28.09 23.12
CA ILE A 426 -4.11 -27.69 24.16
C ILE A 426 -4.78 -26.63 25.04
N THR A 427 -4.83 -26.91 26.33
CA THR A 427 -5.38 -25.99 27.34
C THR A 427 -4.32 -25.68 28.38
N GLU A 428 -4.12 -24.41 28.67
CA GLU A 428 -3.32 -24.02 29.83
C GLU A 428 -4.16 -24.15 31.12
N SER A 429 -3.57 -24.74 32.14
CA SER A 429 -4.15 -24.80 33.49
C SER A 429 -3.16 -24.20 34.48
N GLY A 430 -3.61 -23.20 35.23
CA GLY A 430 -2.83 -22.55 36.28
C GLY A 430 -3.00 -23.26 37.62
N ASN A 431 -1.90 -23.42 38.36
CA ASN A 431 -1.94 -23.92 39.73
C ASN A 431 -2.31 -22.75 40.67
N VAL A 432 -3.32 -22.95 41.53
CA VAL A 432 -4.19 -21.92 42.13
C VAL A 432 -3.53 -21.13 43.28
N ALA A 433 -2.25 -20.77 43.20
CA ALA A 433 -1.54 -20.08 44.29
C ALA A 433 -1.55 -18.54 44.18
N ASN A 434 -1.72 -17.97 42.97
CA ASN A 434 -1.80 -16.52 42.76
C ASN A 434 -3.22 -16.10 42.37
N THR A 435 -4.13 -16.17 43.32
CA THR A 435 -5.45 -15.52 43.26
C THR A 435 -5.32 -14.02 43.54
N VAL A 436 -4.54 -13.29 42.72
CA VAL A 436 -4.92 -11.88 42.50
C VAL A 436 -6.26 -11.97 41.80
N GLY A 437 -7.33 -11.68 42.55
CA GLY A 437 -8.70 -12.00 42.16
C GLY A 437 -8.95 -11.55 40.73
N LEU A 438 -9.14 -12.50 39.82
CA LEU A 438 -9.29 -12.28 38.38
C LEU A 438 -10.33 -11.23 38.05
N LYS A 439 -11.38 -11.13 38.87
CA LYS A 439 -12.37 -10.06 38.78
C LYS A 439 -11.74 -8.68 38.94
N SER A 440 -10.81 -8.48 39.88
CA SER A 440 -10.14 -7.20 40.06
C SER A 440 -9.26 -6.83 38.86
N LEU A 441 -8.47 -7.76 38.31
CA LEU A 441 -7.64 -7.50 37.13
C LEU A 441 -8.47 -7.28 35.86
N PHE A 442 -9.55 -8.05 35.65
CA PHE A 442 -10.48 -7.81 34.54
C PHE A 442 -11.25 -6.50 34.73
N LEU A 443 -11.67 -6.16 35.95
CA LEU A 443 -12.35 -4.90 36.24
C LEU A 443 -11.40 -3.73 36.11
N TRP A 444 -10.13 -3.86 36.52
CA TRP A 444 -9.09 -2.87 36.29
C TRP A 444 -8.73 -2.76 34.81
N GLY A 445 -8.70 -3.86 34.08
CA GLY A 445 -8.51 -3.89 32.62
C GLY A 445 -9.68 -3.26 31.89
N GLU A 446 -10.92 -3.54 32.27
CA GLU A 446 -12.13 -2.89 31.77
C GLU A 446 -12.16 -1.42 32.17
N LEU A 447 -11.77 -1.05 33.38
CA LEU A 447 -11.69 0.35 33.83
C LEU A 447 -10.57 1.11 33.12
N LEU A 448 -9.42 0.49 32.87
CA LEU A 448 -8.31 1.06 32.08
C LEU A 448 -8.67 1.19 30.61
N TRP A 449 -9.36 0.19 30.06
CA TRP A 449 -9.90 0.20 28.70
C TRP A 449 -11.00 1.25 28.56
N LEU A 450 -11.93 1.31 29.53
CA LEU A 450 -12.96 2.34 29.63
C LEU A 450 -12.35 3.72 29.87
N SER A 451 -11.28 3.87 30.66
CA SER A 451 -10.60 5.16 30.83
C SER A 451 -9.88 5.58 29.54
N ALA A 452 -9.23 4.63 28.87
CA ALA A 452 -8.59 4.86 27.57
C ALA A 452 -9.62 5.23 26.48
N LEU A 453 -10.82 4.65 26.52
CA LEU A 453 -11.94 4.98 25.64
C LEU A 453 -12.77 6.19 26.11
N SER A 454 -12.75 6.54 27.41
CA SER A 454 -13.55 7.64 27.98
C SER A 454 -13.14 8.98 27.41
N SER A 455 -11.86 9.13 27.06
CA SER A 455 -11.29 10.25 26.30
C SER A 455 -11.94 10.45 24.91
N LYS A 456 -12.68 9.45 24.42
CA LYS A 456 -13.39 9.46 23.12
C LYS A 456 -14.92 9.48 23.25
N THR A 457 -15.47 9.56 24.46
CA THR A 457 -16.92 9.70 24.64
C THR A 457 -17.36 11.15 24.42
N ILE A 458 -18.50 11.36 23.77
CA ILE A 458 -18.99 12.71 23.43
C ILE A 458 -19.14 13.56 24.70
N LEU A 459 -19.66 13.02 25.80
CA LEU A 459 -19.90 13.79 27.02
C LEU A 459 -18.60 14.27 27.68
N GLN A 460 -17.63 13.38 27.93
CA GLN A 460 -16.37 13.79 28.57
C GLN A 460 -15.43 14.50 27.60
N GLY A 461 -15.36 14.10 26.32
CA GLY A 461 -14.57 14.80 25.31
C GLY A 461 -15.07 16.22 25.05
N THR A 462 -16.40 16.45 25.10
CA THR A 462 -16.97 17.80 25.04
C THR A 462 -16.71 18.55 26.35
N PHE A 463 -16.84 17.90 27.50
CA PHE A 463 -16.58 18.53 28.81
C PHE A 463 -15.10 18.89 29.02
N GLU A 464 -14.16 18.03 28.62
CA GLU A 464 -12.71 18.27 28.64
C GLU A 464 -12.27 19.27 27.57
N SER A 465 -12.90 19.29 26.39
CA SER A 465 -12.63 20.33 25.40
C SER A 465 -13.17 21.69 25.87
N PHE A 466 -14.33 21.72 26.52
CA PHE A 466 -14.96 22.94 27.03
C PHE A 466 -14.23 23.47 28.28
N LEU A 467 -13.95 22.60 29.26
CA LEU A 467 -13.17 22.94 30.45
C LEU A 467 -11.69 23.15 30.12
N GLY A 468 -11.11 22.39 29.20
CA GLY A 468 -9.74 22.57 28.74
C GLY A 468 -9.55 23.89 28.01
N CYS A 469 -10.56 24.34 27.25
CA CYS A 469 -10.57 25.70 26.70
C CYS A 469 -10.60 26.73 27.84
N PHE A 470 -11.48 26.59 28.83
CA PHE A 470 -11.57 27.52 29.97
C PHE A 470 -10.30 27.55 30.85
N PHE A 471 -9.78 26.39 31.24
CA PHE A 471 -8.65 26.25 32.16
C PHE A 471 -7.29 26.35 31.50
N LYS A 472 -7.15 26.20 30.16
CA LYS A 472 -5.85 26.40 29.49
C LYS A 472 -5.75 27.74 28.79
N VAL A 473 -6.84 28.30 28.25
CA VAL A 473 -6.79 29.60 27.56
C VAL A 473 -6.54 30.73 28.55
N ILE A 474 -7.12 30.69 29.76
CA ILE A 474 -6.92 31.75 30.76
C ILE A 474 -5.46 31.79 31.26
N PRO A 475 -4.84 30.67 31.71
CA PRO A 475 -3.43 30.68 32.10
C PRO A 475 -2.49 30.99 30.94
N PHE A 476 -2.78 30.50 29.73
CA PHE A 476 -1.97 30.80 28.54
C PHE A 476 -2.03 32.29 28.17
N SER A 477 -3.22 32.89 28.22
CA SER A 477 -3.40 34.33 27.98
C SER A 477 -2.73 35.17 29.08
N LEU A 478 -2.77 34.72 30.34
CA LEU A 478 -2.07 35.35 31.45
C LEU A 478 -0.54 35.19 31.38
N ASP A 479 -0.04 34.05 30.91
CA ASP A 479 1.40 33.84 30.62
C ASP A 479 1.89 34.79 29.51
N ILE A 480 1.03 35.13 28.54
CA ILE A 480 1.35 36.09 27.46
C ILE A 480 1.27 37.55 27.95
N ILE A 481 0.22 37.90 28.70
CA ILE A 481 -0.05 39.29 29.11
C ILE A 481 0.77 39.70 30.34
N SER A 482 1.02 38.79 31.29
CA SER A 482 1.74 39.09 32.54
C SER A 482 2.55 37.90 33.06
N PRO A 483 3.63 37.50 32.38
CA PRO A 483 4.43 36.32 32.71
C PRO A 483 5.02 36.35 34.14
N ARG A 484 5.33 37.54 34.68
CA ARG A 484 5.86 37.69 36.05
C ARG A 484 4.84 37.36 37.13
N LEU A 485 3.56 37.64 36.90
CA LEU A 485 2.49 37.39 37.86
C LEU A 485 2.13 35.90 37.88
N THR A 486 2.10 35.28 36.71
CA THR A 486 1.85 33.84 36.55
C THR A 486 2.98 32.99 37.14
N SER A 487 4.24 33.42 37.01
CA SER A 487 5.40 32.77 37.66
C SER A 487 5.29 32.78 39.18
N LYS A 488 4.93 33.93 39.80
CA LYS A 488 4.72 34.02 41.25
C LYS A 488 3.59 33.12 41.75
N LEU A 489 2.48 33.06 41.01
CA LEU A 489 1.35 32.19 41.35
C LEU A 489 1.72 30.70 41.23
N LYS A 490 2.40 30.30 40.16
CA LYS A 490 2.85 28.90 39.98
C LYS A 490 3.81 28.44 41.08
N HIS A 491 4.66 29.34 41.60
CA HIS A 491 5.55 29.04 42.74
C HIS A 491 4.87 29.04 44.11
N SER A 492 3.64 29.54 44.23
CA SER A 492 2.89 29.56 45.50
C SER A 492 2.00 28.32 45.70
N PHE A 493 1.79 27.52 44.64
CA PHE A 493 0.92 26.34 44.64
C PHE A 493 1.68 25.02 44.39
N ALA A 494 3.01 25.07 44.34
CA ALA A 494 3.92 23.93 44.42
C ALA A 494 4.63 23.97 45.78
#